data_AF-A0A0H5LZS7-F1
#
_entry.id   AF-A0A0H5LZS7-F1
#
_cell.length_a   1.000
_cell.length_b   1.000
_cell.length_c   1.000
_cell.angle_alpha   90.00
_cell.angle_beta   90.00
_cell.angle_gamma   90.00
#
_symmetry.space_group_name_H-M   'P 1'
#
loop_
_entity.id
_entity.type
_entity.pdbx_description
1 polymer ?
#
loop_
_entity_poly.entity_id
_entity_poly.type
_entity_poly.pdbx_seq_one_letter_code
_entity_poly.pdbx_strand_id
1 'polypeptide(L)'
;MNKKKNKLLSWKQGLMNNEFQIIHTISSTGGLGNRRCASRFLGERFEDVISSWDIMSCSLLSYSKGKGVGAFPTHLVLDVPYQNIIGTHLSDVYFPNHAGKFEEQPTGRIINSYELVDRILNGQGVGNVALGSPYNKLEYFKRFIQMMDPDCHNEILVVCKPELLIVKGVHKTGRVKLKDIVYNVKGNSLNEFVNDIQAVKKVAEINQLTSVSFIFHYGGKLLTNTRCNDVRNEINNLFGNPIYSSFGRSNFENNCFSKKLRTAPNLSYPYHPSSGYMDVVVYPVK
;
A
#
# COMPACT_ATOMS: atom_id res chain seq x y z
N MET A 1 11.82 -12.01 -28.41
CA MET A 1 11.07 -12.19 -27.13
C MET A 1 10.70 -10.82 -26.57
N ASN A 2 9.43 -10.56 -26.21
CA ASN A 2 8.94 -9.21 -25.84
C ASN A 2 9.54 -8.74 -24.48
N LYS A 3 10.39 -7.70 -24.50
CA LYS A 3 11.08 -7.16 -23.30
C LYS A 3 10.10 -6.81 -22.17
N LYS A 4 8.90 -6.28 -22.51
CA LYS A 4 7.89 -5.88 -21.51
C LYS A 4 7.30 -7.09 -20.78
N LYS A 5 7.04 -8.18 -21.51
CA LYS A 5 6.58 -9.46 -20.95
C LYS A 5 7.58 -10.03 -19.93
N ASN A 6 8.88 -10.00 -20.23
CA ASN A 6 9.89 -10.54 -19.31
C ASN A 6 9.97 -9.73 -18.01
N LYS A 7 9.88 -8.40 -18.10
CA LYS A 7 9.83 -7.53 -16.93
C LYS A 7 8.62 -7.85 -16.07
N LEU A 8 7.43 -7.95 -16.66
CA LEU A 8 6.20 -8.36 -15.97
C LEU A 8 6.32 -9.73 -15.28
N LEU A 9 6.93 -10.72 -15.93
CA LEU A 9 7.18 -12.03 -15.32
C LEU A 9 8.16 -11.94 -14.14
N SER A 10 9.15 -11.05 -14.20
CA SER A 10 10.05 -10.81 -13.05
C SER A 10 9.30 -10.21 -11.85
N TRP A 11 8.30 -9.36 -12.09
CA TRP A 11 7.42 -8.83 -11.04
C TRP A 11 6.53 -9.92 -10.44
N LYS A 12 5.94 -10.78 -11.30
CA LYS A 12 5.20 -11.96 -10.82
C LYS A 12 6.06 -12.80 -9.87
N GLN A 13 7.29 -13.14 -10.28
CA GLN A 13 8.20 -13.94 -9.46
C GLN A 13 8.63 -13.22 -8.18
N GLY A 14 8.93 -11.92 -8.26
CA GLY A 14 9.36 -11.12 -7.11
C GLY A 14 8.30 -10.98 -6.02
N LEU A 15 7.02 -10.91 -6.41
CA LEU A 15 5.89 -10.78 -5.49
C LEU A 15 5.45 -12.12 -4.87
N MET A 16 5.81 -13.27 -5.47
CA MET A 16 5.39 -14.60 -4.97
C MET A 16 5.93 -14.94 -3.58
N ASN A 17 7.14 -14.48 -3.26
CA ASN A 17 7.78 -14.82 -1.98
C ASN A 17 7.34 -13.91 -0.84
N ASN A 18 6.41 -12.99 -1.09
CA ASN A 18 5.74 -12.22 -0.05
C ASN A 18 6.69 -11.26 0.74
N GLU A 19 8.00 -11.24 0.46
CA GLU A 19 8.97 -10.34 1.08
C GLU A 19 8.72 -8.87 0.75
N PHE A 20 8.15 -8.59 -0.43
CA PHE A 20 7.76 -7.25 -0.86
C PHE A 20 6.27 -7.20 -1.16
N GLN A 21 5.65 -6.08 -0.84
CA GLN A 21 4.23 -5.84 -0.99
C GLN A 21 3.99 -4.57 -1.80
N ILE A 22 2.99 -4.62 -2.67
CA ILE A 22 2.43 -3.41 -3.28
C ILE A 22 1.35 -2.91 -2.33
N ILE A 23 1.44 -1.64 -1.95
CA ILE A 23 0.51 -0.99 -1.05
C ILE A 23 -0.10 0.25 -1.69
N HIS A 24 -1.35 0.53 -1.38
CA HIS A 24 -1.94 1.86 -1.55
C HIS A 24 -2.07 2.50 -0.18
N THR A 25 -1.68 3.76 -0.02
CA THR A 25 -1.66 4.40 1.30
C THR A 25 -2.71 5.47 1.43
N ILE A 26 -3.33 5.52 2.60
CA ILE A 26 -4.37 6.49 2.96
C ILE A 26 -4.21 6.96 4.42
N SER A 27 -4.88 8.04 4.77
CA SER A 27 -5.08 8.55 6.13
C SER A 27 -6.41 9.29 6.23
N SER A 28 -6.86 9.50 7.46
CA SER A 28 -8.04 10.28 7.85
C SER A 28 -7.99 11.72 7.33
N THR A 29 -6.80 12.23 7.00
CA THR A 29 -6.56 13.57 6.44
C THR A 29 -6.19 13.58 4.96
N GLY A 30 -5.93 12.42 4.34
CA GLY A 30 -5.52 12.28 2.94
C GLY A 30 -5.87 10.91 2.37
N GLY A 31 -6.70 10.83 1.33
CA GLY A 31 -7.15 9.56 0.74
C GLY A 31 -8.34 8.90 1.44
N LEU A 32 -8.59 9.13 2.73
CA LEU A 32 -9.86 8.75 3.38
C LEU A 32 -10.88 9.90 3.54
N GLY A 33 -10.55 11.10 3.07
CA GLY A 33 -11.50 12.20 2.99
C GLY A 33 -10.80 13.54 2.90
N ASN A 34 -11.39 14.44 2.12
CA ASN A 34 -11.28 15.87 2.40
C ASN A 34 -12.46 16.22 3.32
N ARG A 35 -12.43 17.34 4.06
CA ARG A 35 -13.47 17.75 5.05
C ARG A 35 -14.94 17.78 4.55
N ARG A 36 -15.19 17.48 3.27
CA ARG A 36 -16.49 17.50 2.60
C ARG A 36 -16.98 16.12 2.09
N CYS A 37 -16.18 15.05 2.15
CA CYS A 37 -16.58 13.75 1.63
C CYS A 37 -15.87 12.61 2.36
N ALA A 38 -16.62 11.74 3.03
CA ALA A 38 -16.07 10.51 3.61
C ALA A 38 -15.57 9.59 2.49
N SER A 39 -14.42 8.93 2.68
CA SER A 39 -13.91 7.96 1.70
C SER A 39 -14.97 6.92 1.37
N ARG A 40 -15.08 6.54 0.09
CA ARG A 40 -15.90 5.39 -0.31
C ARG A 40 -15.42 4.09 0.35
N PHE A 41 -14.14 3.99 0.71
CA PHE A 41 -13.60 2.86 1.48
C PHE A 41 -14.26 2.68 2.86
N LEU A 42 -14.92 3.71 3.40
CA LEU A 42 -15.67 3.64 4.66
C LEU A 42 -17.10 3.13 4.49
N GLY A 43 -17.55 2.83 3.28
CA GLY A 43 -18.91 2.33 3.01
C GLY A 43 -18.99 1.18 2.02
N GLU A 44 -17.92 0.92 1.25
CA GLU A 44 -17.90 -0.05 0.17
C GLU A 44 -16.62 -0.89 0.23
N ARG A 45 -16.70 -2.13 -0.29
CA ARG A 45 -15.52 -3.01 -0.40
C ARG A 45 -14.46 -2.33 -1.25
N PHE A 46 -13.19 -2.55 -0.90
CA PHE A 46 -12.05 -1.98 -1.58
C PHE A 46 -12.12 -2.21 -3.08
N GLU A 47 -12.37 -3.46 -3.50
CA GLU A 47 -12.42 -3.84 -4.91
C GLU A 47 -13.52 -3.09 -5.68
N ASP A 48 -14.65 -2.82 -5.03
CA ASP A 48 -15.78 -2.15 -5.66
C ASP A 48 -15.49 -0.66 -5.85
N VAL A 49 -14.85 -0.02 -4.85
CA VAL A 49 -14.39 1.37 -4.97
C VAL A 49 -13.40 1.51 -6.12
N ILE A 50 -12.32 0.72 -6.12
CA ILE A 50 -11.26 0.86 -7.12
C ILE A 50 -11.70 0.36 -8.50
N SER A 51 -12.75 -0.45 -8.61
CA SER A 51 -13.28 -0.86 -9.92
C SER A 51 -13.77 0.33 -10.75
N SER A 52 -14.10 1.46 -10.12
CA SER A 52 -14.46 2.70 -10.81
C SER A 52 -13.24 3.48 -11.31
N TRP A 53 -12.06 3.24 -10.73
CA TRP A 53 -10.81 3.94 -11.03
C TRP A 53 -10.16 3.41 -12.32
N ASP A 54 -9.35 4.24 -12.96
CA ASP A 54 -8.61 3.85 -14.16
C ASP A 54 -7.24 3.30 -13.77
N ILE A 55 -6.42 4.15 -13.13
CA ILE A 55 -5.12 3.79 -12.56
C ILE A 55 -5.10 4.22 -11.09
N MET A 56 -4.38 3.47 -10.27
CA MET A 56 -4.08 3.76 -8.88
C MET A 56 -2.57 3.85 -8.70
N SER A 57 -2.15 4.91 -8.02
CA SER A 57 -0.79 5.06 -7.52
C SER A 57 -0.58 4.19 -6.28
N CYS A 58 0.48 3.39 -6.31
CA CYS A 58 0.86 2.47 -5.24
C CYS A 58 2.35 2.63 -4.93
N SER A 59 2.80 2.04 -3.83
CA SER A 59 4.23 1.90 -3.52
C SER A 59 4.58 0.43 -3.33
N LEU A 60 5.80 0.05 -3.71
CA LEU A 60 6.42 -1.21 -3.32
C LEU A 60 7.20 -1.01 -2.02
N LEU A 61 7.01 -1.87 -1.04
CA LEU A 61 7.87 -1.89 0.14
C LEU A 61 8.15 -3.30 0.64
N SER A 62 9.11 -3.41 1.55
CA SER A 62 9.37 -4.61 2.34
C SER A 62 9.52 -4.20 3.79
N TYR A 63 8.55 -4.61 4.61
CA TYR A 63 8.62 -4.36 6.04
C TYR A 63 9.77 -5.13 6.70
N SER A 64 10.00 -6.38 6.30
CA SER A 64 11.03 -7.24 6.87
C SER A 64 12.46 -6.85 6.48
N LYS A 65 12.62 -6.09 5.38
CA LYS A 65 13.91 -5.57 4.93
C LYS A 65 14.09 -4.07 5.23
N GLY A 66 13.07 -3.42 5.81
CA GLY A 66 13.08 -1.97 6.03
C GLY A 66 13.31 -1.17 4.75
N LYS A 67 12.64 -1.56 3.64
CA LYS A 67 12.86 -0.96 2.33
C LYS A 67 11.58 -0.36 1.75
N GLY A 68 11.68 0.88 1.28
CA GLY A 68 10.57 1.63 0.69
C GLY A 68 9.60 2.14 1.76
N VAL A 69 8.90 3.21 1.44
CA VAL A 69 8.00 3.88 2.38
C VAL A 69 6.71 4.32 1.70
N GLY A 70 5.59 4.13 2.40
CA GLY A 70 4.27 4.62 1.98
C GLY A 70 4.06 6.09 2.36
N ALA A 71 3.30 6.82 1.55
CA ALA A 71 3.05 8.26 1.74
C ALA A 71 2.22 8.57 2.99
N PHE A 72 1.31 7.67 3.35
CA PHE A 72 0.40 7.80 4.49
C PHE A 72 0.50 6.60 5.44
N PRO A 73 0.10 6.73 6.72
CA PRO A 73 0.26 5.68 7.73
C PRO A 73 -0.60 4.43 7.51
N THR A 74 -1.79 4.53 6.90
CA THR A 74 -2.63 3.35 6.64
C THR A 74 -2.23 2.74 5.31
N HIS A 75 -1.62 1.56 5.36
CA HIS A 75 -1.20 0.81 4.18
C HIS A 75 -2.23 -0.28 3.86
N LEU A 76 -2.94 -0.12 2.74
CA LEU A 76 -3.78 -1.15 2.15
C LEU A 76 -2.87 -2.10 1.34
N VAL A 77 -2.68 -3.33 1.81
CA VAL A 77 -1.80 -4.32 1.19
C VAL A 77 -2.55 -5.07 0.09
N LEU A 78 -2.00 -5.09 -1.13
CA LEU A 78 -2.75 -5.46 -2.33
C LEU A 78 -2.35 -6.81 -2.94
N ASP A 79 -3.34 -7.52 -3.49
CA ASP A 79 -3.13 -8.51 -4.54
C ASP A 79 -3.20 -7.84 -5.89
N VAL A 80 -2.05 -7.63 -6.52
CA VAL A 80 -1.98 -7.02 -7.84
C VAL A 80 -1.62 -8.10 -8.86
N PRO A 81 -2.53 -8.49 -9.76
CA PRO A 81 -2.16 -9.30 -10.90
C PRO A 81 -1.07 -8.58 -11.68
N TYR A 82 0.03 -9.27 -11.98
CA TYR A 82 1.22 -8.61 -12.53
C TYR A 82 0.96 -7.84 -13.84
N GLN A 83 -0.01 -8.25 -14.67
CA GLN A 83 -0.42 -7.50 -15.87
C GLN A 83 -0.98 -6.10 -15.56
N ASN A 84 -1.57 -5.90 -14.38
CA ASN A 84 -2.10 -4.60 -13.96
C ASN A 84 -0.97 -3.57 -13.74
N ILE A 85 0.28 -4.00 -13.56
CA ILE A 85 1.42 -3.09 -13.38
C ILE A 85 1.83 -2.53 -14.76
N ILE A 86 1.67 -1.22 -14.93
CA ILE A 86 2.00 -0.55 -16.20
C ILE A 86 3.28 0.27 -16.14
N GLY A 87 3.65 0.76 -14.95
CA GLY A 87 4.78 1.65 -14.72
C GLY A 87 5.40 1.40 -13.34
N THR A 88 6.72 1.54 -13.24
CA THR A 88 7.49 1.35 -12.01
C THR A 88 8.54 2.45 -11.91
N HIS A 89 8.40 3.32 -10.92
CA HIS A 89 9.17 4.54 -10.76
C HIS A 89 9.82 4.58 -9.37
N LEU A 90 11.08 4.97 -9.29
CA LEU A 90 11.84 5.02 -8.03
C LEU A 90 11.49 6.23 -7.15
N SER A 91 10.72 7.17 -7.70
CA SER A 91 10.20 8.37 -7.04
C SER A 91 8.71 8.52 -7.38
N ASP A 92 8.01 9.37 -6.63
CA ASP A 92 6.72 9.93 -7.06
C ASP A 92 6.89 10.67 -8.40
N VAL A 93 5.97 10.43 -9.33
CA VAL A 93 5.98 10.98 -10.69
C VAL A 93 4.70 11.77 -11.02
N TYR A 94 3.89 12.12 -10.01
CA TYR A 94 2.70 12.97 -10.12
C TYR A 94 1.77 12.52 -11.24
N PHE A 95 1.49 11.22 -11.32
CA PHE A 95 0.72 10.64 -12.42
C PHE A 95 -0.76 11.05 -12.38
N PRO A 96 -1.36 11.51 -13.50
CA PRO A 96 -2.76 11.93 -13.53
C PRO A 96 -3.68 10.70 -13.68
N ASN A 97 -3.97 10.06 -12.55
CA ASN A 97 -4.68 8.76 -12.44
C ASN A 97 -5.99 8.64 -13.24
N HIS A 98 -6.71 9.75 -13.45
CA HIS A 98 -8.04 9.80 -14.08
C HIS A 98 -8.12 10.85 -15.19
N ALA A 99 -7.00 11.11 -15.87
CA ALA A 99 -6.94 12.09 -16.96
C ALA A 99 -8.03 11.82 -18.02
N GLY A 100 -8.69 12.89 -18.47
CA GLY A 100 -9.78 12.80 -19.44
C GLY A 100 -11.18 12.63 -18.83
N LYS A 101 -11.31 12.56 -17.51
CA LYS A 101 -12.60 12.63 -16.80
C LYS A 101 -12.86 14.02 -16.22
N PHE A 102 -14.13 14.35 -16.01
CA PHE A 102 -14.54 15.58 -15.35
C PHE A 102 -13.90 15.68 -13.96
N GLU A 103 -13.28 16.84 -13.69
CA GLU A 103 -12.51 17.15 -12.48
C GLU A 103 -11.40 16.13 -12.16
N GLU A 104 -10.96 15.34 -13.16
CA GLU A 104 -10.01 14.24 -12.99
C GLU A 104 -10.41 13.30 -11.84
N GLN A 105 -11.72 13.09 -11.66
CA GLN A 105 -12.26 12.25 -10.60
C GLN A 105 -12.51 10.83 -11.11
N PRO A 106 -12.33 9.78 -10.28
CA PRO A 106 -12.56 8.40 -10.70
C PRO A 106 -13.99 8.13 -11.20
N THR A 107 -14.98 8.78 -10.57
CA THR A 107 -16.41 8.71 -10.92
C THR A 107 -16.85 9.81 -11.89
N GLY A 108 -15.94 10.67 -12.34
CA GLY A 108 -16.24 11.73 -13.29
C GLY A 108 -16.66 11.15 -14.64
N ARG A 109 -17.59 11.82 -15.34
CA ARG A 109 -17.93 11.48 -16.72
C ARG A 109 -16.71 11.66 -17.62
N ILE A 110 -16.60 10.83 -18.66
CA ILE A 110 -15.53 10.95 -19.66
C ILE A 110 -15.73 12.23 -20.49
N ILE A 111 -14.69 13.04 -20.60
CA ILE A 111 -14.62 14.26 -21.43
C ILE A 111 -13.70 14.03 -22.63
N ASN A 112 -12.54 13.39 -22.40
CA ASN A 112 -11.59 13.01 -23.43
C ASN A 112 -11.15 11.56 -23.20
N SER A 113 -11.61 10.63 -24.03
CA SER A 113 -11.35 9.19 -23.86
C SER A 113 -9.88 8.79 -24.08
N TYR A 114 -9.09 9.62 -24.76
CA TYR A 114 -7.69 9.31 -25.09
C TYR A 114 -6.68 10.01 -24.19
N GLU A 115 -7.10 11.01 -23.41
CA GLU A 115 -6.20 11.82 -22.58
C GLU A 115 -5.29 10.96 -21.69
N LEU A 116 -5.84 9.93 -21.02
CA LEU A 116 -5.04 9.06 -20.16
C LEU A 116 -3.92 8.35 -20.92
N VAL A 117 -4.22 7.85 -22.12
CA VAL A 117 -3.23 7.18 -22.97
C VAL A 117 -2.17 8.18 -23.42
N ASP A 118 -2.57 9.37 -23.84
CA ASP A 118 -1.65 10.42 -24.27
C ASP A 118 -0.72 10.86 -23.14
N ARG A 119 -1.26 11.07 -21.92
CA ARG A 119 -0.46 11.37 -20.72
C ARG A 119 0.56 10.27 -20.44
N ILE A 120 0.15 9.00 -20.53
CA ILE A 120 1.04 7.85 -20.35
C ILE A 120 2.18 7.85 -21.37
N LEU A 121 1.86 8.06 -22.65
CA LEU A 121 2.83 7.99 -23.74
C LEU A 121 3.78 9.20 -23.76
N ASN A 122 3.27 10.38 -23.41
CA ASN A 122 4.04 11.62 -23.45
C ASN A 122 4.76 11.95 -22.13
N GLY A 123 4.46 11.23 -21.04
CA GLY A 123 5.09 11.51 -19.74
C GLY A 123 4.62 12.82 -19.11
N GLN A 124 3.35 13.17 -19.30
CA GLN A 124 2.75 14.41 -18.80
C GLN A 124 2.00 14.15 -17.48
N GLY A 125 2.46 14.78 -16.41
CA GLY A 125 1.95 14.70 -15.05
C GLY A 125 0.82 15.70 -14.76
N VAL A 126 0.40 15.70 -13.50
CA VAL A 126 -0.50 16.73 -12.93
C VAL A 126 0.19 18.10 -12.96
N GLY A 127 -0.55 19.17 -13.25
CA GLY A 127 -0.05 20.54 -13.15
C GLY A 127 1.09 20.90 -14.11
N ASN A 128 1.11 20.31 -15.32
CA ASN A 128 2.17 20.47 -16.33
C ASN A 128 3.56 19.94 -15.92
N VAL A 129 3.66 19.13 -14.86
CA VAL A 129 4.89 18.41 -14.55
C VAL A 129 5.22 17.46 -15.71
N ALA A 130 6.42 17.53 -16.26
CA ALA A 130 6.84 16.63 -17.33
C ALA A 130 7.90 15.66 -16.81
N LEU A 131 7.62 14.36 -16.89
CA LEU A 131 8.61 13.31 -16.59
C LEU A 131 9.71 13.23 -17.67
N GLY A 132 9.48 13.84 -18.84
CA GLY A 132 10.38 13.76 -19.99
C GLY A 132 10.47 12.36 -20.62
N SER A 133 9.59 11.44 -20.21
CA SER A 133 9.53 10.09 -20.77
C SER A 133 8.22 9.37 -20.44
N PRO A 134 7.83 8.32 -21.19
CA PRO A 134 6.58 7.61 -20.96
C PRO A 134 6.47 7.01 -19.56
N TYR A 135 5.26 7.03 -18.99
CA TYR A 135 4.96 6.41 -17.70
C TYR A 135 4.90 4.89 -17.75
N ASN A 136 4.65 4.30 -18.92
CA ASN A 136 4.50 2.85 -19.08
C ASN A 136 5.84 2.06 -19.08
N LYS A 137 6.82 2.57 -18.33
CA LYS A 137 8.15 2.02 -18.14
C LYS A 137 8.17 1.03 -16.98
N LEU A 138 8.51 -0.21 -17.30
CA LEU A 138 8.79 -1.24 -16.30
C LEU A 138 10.30 -1.38 -16.12
N GLU A 139 10.74 -1.66 -14.90
CA GLU A 139 12.05 -2.20 -14.58
C GLU A 139 11.94 -3.67 -14.17
N TYR A 140 13.03 -4.43 -14.25
CA TYR A 140 13.08 -5.76 -13.65
C TYR A 140 12.99 -5.66 -12.12
N PHE A 141 12.19 -6.51 -11.51
CA PHE A 141 11.92 -6.47 -10.07
C PHE A 141 13.21 -6.44 -9.21
N LYS A 142 14.17 -7.33 -9.49
CA LYS A 142 15.44 -7.40 -8.75
C LYS A 142 16.25 -6.11 -8.85
N ARG A 143 16.26 -5.49 -10.03
CA ARG A 143 16.96 -4.22 -10.25
C ARG A 143 16.24 -3.07 -9.54
N PHE A 144 14.91 -3.05 -9.61
CA PHE A 144 14.10 -2.05 -8.92
C PHE A 144 14.37 -2.04 -7.40
N ILE A 145 14.31 -3.19 -6.72
CA ILE A 145 14.55 -3.28 -5.27
C ILE A 145 16.01 -2.99 -4.86
N GLN A 146 16.96 -3.08 -5.79
CA GLN A 146 18.36 -2.71 -5.57
C GLN A 146 18.56 -1.19 -5.65
N MET A 147 17.79 -0.53 -6.51
CA MET A 147 17.86 0.93 -6.72
C MET A 147 16.93 1.72 -5.79
N MET A 148 15.96 1.04 -5.17
CA MET A 148 15.00 1.66 -4.27
C MET A 148 15.70 2.20 -3.02
N ASP A 149 15.51 3.50 -2.79
CA ASP A 149 15.92 4.19 -1.56
C ASP A 149 14.93 3.83 -0.43
N PRO A 150 15.41 3.45 0.76
CA PRO A 150 14.55 3.13 1.90
C PRO A 150 13.69 4.32 2.38
N ASP A 151 14.18 5.54 2.21
CA ASP A 151 13.58 6.76 2.78
C ASP A 151 12.76 7.56 1.76
N CYS A 152 12.78 7.17 0.48
CA CYS A 152 11.99 7.81 -0.58
C CYS A 152 10.75 7.01 -0.97
N HIS A 153 9.67 7.73 -1.27
CA HIS A 153 8.47 7.15 -1.88
C HIS A 153 8.78 6.71 -3.30
N ASN A 154 8.45 5.46 -3.63
CA ASN A 154 8.41 4.97 -5.00
C ASN A 154 6.96 4.89 -5.48
N GLU A 155 6.78 4.93 -6.80
CA GLU A 155 5.46 4.89 -7.42
C GLU A 155 5.33 3.73 -8.42
N ILE A 156 4.38 2.85 -8.14
CA ILE A 156 3.97 1.74 -8.98
C ILE A 156 2.59 2.06 -9.53
N LEU A 157 2.49 2.20 -10.84
CA LEU A 157 1.23 2.52 -11.52
C LEU A 157 0.47 1.23 -11.81
N VAL A 158 -0.72 1.10 -11.23
CA VAL A 158 -1.56 -0.09 -11.30
C VAL A 158 -2.88 0.23 -11.99
N VAL A 159 -3.20 -0.47 -13.07
CA VAL A 159 -4.51 -0.39 -13.73
C VAL A 159 -5.55 -1.11 -12.87
N CYS A 160 -6.66 -0.45 -12.58
CA CYS A 160 -7.72 -1.01 -11.72
C CYS A 160 -8.81 -1.75 -12.50
N LYS A 161 -8.94 -1.49 -13.81
CA LYS A 161 -9.93 -2.13 -14.68
C LYS A 161 -9.51 -3.56 -15.05
N PRO A 162 -10.33 -4.59 -14.79
CA PRO A 162 -10.07 -5.96 -15.24
C PRO A 162 -10.34 -6.11 -16.74
N GLU A 163 -9.97 -7.27 -17.29
CA GLU A 163 -10.25 -7.68 -18.68
C GLU A 163 -9.57 -6.85 -19.79
N LEU A 164 -8.56 -6.05 -19.46
CA LEU A 164 -7.77 -5.30 -20.43
C LEU A 164 -6.51 -6.08 -20.85
N LEU A 165 -6.29 -6.18 -22.16
CA LEU A 165 -5.06 -6.74 -22.70
C LEU A 165 -4.04 -5.63 -22.99
N ILE A 166 -3.12 -5.39 -22.04
CA ILE A 166 -2.10 -4.34 -22.16
C ILE A 166 -0.84 -4.85 -22.87
N VAL A 167 -0.34 -6.03 -22.46
CA VAL A 167 0.85 -6.66 -23.04
C VAL A 167 0.47 -7.98 -23.70
N LYS A 168 0.69 -8.07 -25.02
CA LYS A 168 0.44 -9.29 -25.82
C LYS A 168 1.22 -10.48 -25.27
N GLY A 169 0.55 -11.63 -25.17
CA GLY A 169 1.14 -12.90 -24.70
C GLY A 169 1.23 -13.01 -23.18
N VAL A 170 0.47 -12.20 -22.45
CA VAL A 170 0.21 -12.26 -21.00
C VAL A 170 -1.32 -12.29 -20.81
N HIS A 171 -1.80 -12.87 -19.70
CA HIS A 171 -3.22 -12.79 -19.34
C HIS A 171 -3.67 -11.34 -19.24
N LYS A 172 -4.97 -11.10 -19.44
CA LYS A 172 -5.59 -9.78 -19.25
C LYS A 172 -5.43 -9.31 -17.80
N THR A 173 -5.62 -8.02 -17.57
CA THR A 173 -5.69 -7.47 -16.20
C THR A 173 -6.77 -8.18 -15.40
N GLY A 174 -6.50 -8.40 -14.12
CA GLY A 174 -7.45 -9.01 -13.19
C GLY A 174 -8.00 -7.99 -12.21
N ARG A 175 -8.87 -8.45 -11.31
CA ARG A 175 -9.27 -7.66 -10.13
C ARG A 175 -8.08 -7.52 -9.18
N VAL A 176 -7.77 -6.29 -8.80
CA VAL A 176 -6.88 -5.99 -7.67
C VAL A 176 -7.67 -6.20 -6.38
N LYS A 177 -7.09 -6.85 -5.38
CA LYS A 177 -7.79 -7.20 -4.12
C LYS A 177 -7.10 -6.63 -2.90
N LEU A 178 -7.87 -6.34 -1.85
CA LEU A 178 -7.29 -6.05 -0.53
C LEU A 178 -6.96 -7.36 0.17
N LYS A 179 -5.72 -7.51 0.65
CA LYS A 179 -5.26 -8.69 1.40
C LYS A 179 -5.21 -8.44 2.90
N ASP A 180 -4.72 -7.27 3.28
CA ASP A 180 -4.41 -6.93 4.66
C ASP A 180 -4.37 -5.41 4.81
N ILE A 181 -4.44 -4.95 6.06
CA ILE A 181 -4.19 -3.55 6.42
C ILE A 181 -3.08 -3.51 7.46
N VAL A 182 -2.07 -2.71 7.14
CA VAL A 182 -0.98 -2.41 8.06
C VAL A 182 -1.03 -0.93 8.40
N TYR A 183 -1.17 -0.62 9.68
CA TYR A 183 -1.10 0.75 10.16
C TYR A 183 0.30 1.05 10.71
N ASN A 184 1.00 1.99 10.09
CA ASN A 184 2.28 2.48 10.57
C ASN A 184 2.07 3.57 11.62
N VAL A 185 2.30 3.23 12.88
CA VAL A 185 2.20 4.14 14.02
C VAL A 185 3.40 5.10 14.00
N LYS A 186 3.20 6.23 13.34
CA LYS A 186 4.09 7.41 13.39
C LYS A 186 3.50 8.45 14.33
N GLY A 187 4.31 9.40 14.82
CA GLY A 187 3.92 10.37 15.85
C GLY A 187 2.95 11.48 15.42
N ASN A 188 1.97 11.16 14.56
CA ASN A 188 0.80 11.97 14.25
C ASN A 188 0.05 12.34 15.53
N SER A 189 -0.68 13.46 15.54
CA SER A 189 -1.46 13.84 16.71
C SER A 189 -2.39 12.71 17.17
N LEU A 190 -2.67 12.61 18.48
CA LEU A 190 -3.52 11.53 19.00
C LEU A 190 -4.90 11.52 18.34
N ASN A 191 -5.45 12.70 18.01
CA ASN A 191 -6.74 12.82 17.33
C ASN A 191 -6.70 12.24 15.90
N GLU A 192 -5.66 12.55 15.12
CA GLU A 192 -5.49 11.96 13.78
C GLU A 192 -5.33 10.44 13.87
N PHE A 193 -4.55 9.98 14.84
CA PHE A 193 -4.38 8.55 15.11
C PHE A 193 -5.70 7.86 15.44
N VAL A 194 -6.52 8.42 16.34
CA VAL A 194 -7.82 7.85 16.72
C VAL A 194 -8.75 7.75 15.49
N ASN A 195 -8.80 8.82 14.68
CA ASN A 195 -9.59 8.81 13.44
C ASN A 195 -9.08 7.76 12.44
N ASP A 196 -7.77 7.63 12.30
CA ASP A 196 -7.13 6.65 11.44
C ASP A 196 -7.49 5.21 11.86
N ILE A 197 -7.37 4.87 13.15
CA ILE A 197 -7.64 3.50 13.61
C ILE A 197 -9.14 3.14 13.53
N GLN A 198 -10.03 4.11 13.71
CA GLN A 198 -11.47 3.93 13.48
C GLN A 198 -11.75 3.64 12.01
N ALA A 199 -11.11 4.37 11.10
CA ALA A 199 -11.19 4.11 9.66
C ALA A 199 -10.62 2.73 9.31
N VAL A 200 -9.45 2.36 9.85
CA VAL A 200 -8.84 1.04 9.66
C VAL A 200 -9.81 -0.07 10.07
N LYS A 201 -10.43 0.03 11.25
CA LYS A 201 -11.40 -0.96 11.71
C LYS A 201 -12.56 -1.09 10.73
N LYS A 202 -13.17 0.03 10.34
CA LYS A 202 -14.31 0.05 9.44
C LYS A 202 -13.99 -0.53 8.06
N VAL A 203 -12.85 -0.15 7.49
CA VAL A 203 -12.38 -0.71 6.21
C VAL A 203 -12.15 -2.21 6.35
N ALA A 204 -11.53 -2.66 7.44
CA ALA A 204 -11.27 -4.07 7.69
C ALA A 204 -12.56 -4.91 7.80
N GLU A 205 -13.56 -4.40 8.53
CA GLU A 205 -14.89 -5.03 8.68
C GLU A 205 -15.62 -5.15 7.34
N ILE A 206 -15.70 -4.06 6.57
CA ILE A 206 -16.36 -4.04 5.26
C ILE A 206 -15.71 -5.06 4.29
N ASN A 207 -14.38 -5.19 4.37
CA ASN A 207 -13.63 -6.11 3.53
C ASN A 207 -13.52 -7.52 4.12
N GLN A 208 -14.15 -7.78 5.28
CA GLN A 208 -14.16 -9.09 5.95
C GLN A 208 -12.75 -9.62 6.21
N LEU A 209 -11.80 -8.72 6.53
CA LEU A 209 -10.48 -9.13 6.99
C LEU A 209 -10.63 -9.78 8.35
N THR A 210 -9.78 -10.76 8.65
CA THR A 210 -9.81 -11.46 9.95
C THR A 210 -8.85 -10.84 10.96
N SER A 211 -7.90 -10.02 10.50
CA SER A 211 -6.97 -9.28 11.36
C SER A 211 -6.48 -7.99 10.71
N VAL A 212 -5.90 -7.11 11.52
CA VAL A 212 -5.11 -5.94 11.09
C VAL A 212 -3.81 -5.87 11.87
N SER A 213 -2.77 -5.31 11.25
CA SER A 213 -1.43 -5.20 11.84
C SER A 213 -1.06 -3.75 12.15
N PHE A 214 -0.39 -3.53 13.28
CA PHE A 214 0.14 -2.22 13.69
C PHE A 214 1.65 -2.32 13.86
N ILE A 215 2.39 -1.39 13.27
CA ILE A 215 3.85 -1.28 13.39
C ILE A 215 4.18 -0.03 14.20
N PHE A 216 4.91 -0.20 15.29
CA PHE A 216 5.39 0.87 16.17
C PHE A 216 6.86 1.11 15.90
N HIS A 217 7.27 2.37 15.70
CA HIS A 217 8.66 2.77 15.50
C HIS A 217 9.16 3.61 16.69
N TYR A 218 10.19 3.16 17.42
CA TYR A 218 10.75 3.89 18.59
C TYR A 218 12.07 4.64 18.31
N GLY A 219 12.37 4.93 17.04
CA GLY A 219 13.66 5.48 16.61
C GLY A 219 13.72 6.98 16.30
N GLY A 220 12.67 7.76 16.60
CA GLY A 220 12.64 9.21 16.34
C GLY A 220 11.92 9.96 17.45
N LYS A 221 11.99 11.29 17.46
CA LYS A 221 11.35 12.22 18.44
C LYS A 221 9.82 12.05 18.64
N LEU A 222 9.20 11.00 18.11
CA LEU A 222 7.78 10.93 17.78
C LEU A 222 6.95 10.08 18.76
N LEU A 223 7.54 9.19 19.56
CA LEU A 223 6.81 8.40 20.55
C LEU A 223 7.62 8.24 21.84
N THR A 224 7.18 8.92 22.91
CA THR A 224 7.64 8.59 24.27
C THR A 224 6.97 7.29 24.72
N ASN A 225 7.58 6.58 25.68
CA ASN A 225 6.98 5.37 26.26
C ASN A 225 5.53 5.59 26.73
N THR A 226 5.24 6.76 27.30
CA THR A 226 3.88 7.17 27.71
C THR A 226 2.91 7.21 26.53
N ARG A 227 3.30 7.87 25.42
CA ARG A 227 2.46 7.98 24.23
C ARG A 227 2.21 6.64 23.55
N CYS A 228 3.20 5.72 23.58
CA CYS A 228 2.98 4.36 23.09
C CYS A 228 1.93 3.60 23.90
N ASN A 229 1.90 3.78 25.22
CA ASN A 229 0.88 3.17 26.06
C ASN A 229 -0.52 3.74 25.75
N ASP A 230 -0.64 5.06 25.59
CA ASP A 230 -1.91 5.71 25.24
C ASP A 230 -2.45 5.20 23.89
N VAL A 231 -1.59 5.23 22.86
CA VAL A 231 -1.90 4.68 21.53
C VAL A 231 -2.32 3.22 21.62
N ARG A 232 -1.61 2.40 22.40
CA ARG A 232 -1.95 0.98 22.57
C ARG A 232 -3.29 0.80 23.27
N ASN A 233 -3.58 1.61 24.27
CA ASN A 233 -4.86 1.57 24.99
C ASN A 233 -6.01 1.92 24.05
N GLU A 234 -5.86 2.92 23.19
CA GLU A 234 -6.86 3.25 22.16
C GLU A 234 -7.11 2.10 21.19
N ILE A 235 -6.04 1.43 20.71
CA ILE A 235 -6.19 0.25 19.84
C ILE A 235 -6.89 -0.88 20.59
N ASN A 236 -6.51 -1.15 21.85
CA ASN A 236 -7.13 -2.18 22.67
C ASN A 236 -8.62 -1.89 22.95
N ASN A 237 -8.98 -0.64 23.18
CA ASN A 237 -10.37 -0.23 23.36
C ASN A 237 -11.21 -0.52 22.10
N LEU A 238 -10.60 -0.34 20.92
CA LEU A 238 -11.28 -0.49 19.65
C LEU A 238 -11.31 -1.94 19.13
N PHE A 239 -10.22 -2.68 19.26
CA PHE A 239 -10.05 -4.03 18.70
C PHE A 239 -10.06 -5.15 19.76
N GLY A 240 -10.02 -4.82 21.04
CA GLY A 240 -9.84 -5.77 22.14
C GLY A 240 -8.40 -6.25 22.27
N ASN A 241 -8.22 -7.47 22.78
CA ASN A 241 -6.88 -8.02 22.99
C ASN A 241 -6.20 -8.43 21.67
N PRO A 242 -4.89 -8.20 21.53
CA PRO A 242 -4.16 -8.63 20.34
C PRO A 242 -4.06 -10.16 20.28
N ILE A 243 -4.10 -10.72 19.07
CA ILE A 243 -3.77 -12.12 18.82
C ILE A 243 -2.26 -12.32 18.92
N TYR A 244 -1.49 -11.28 18.62
CA TYR A 244 -0.03 -11.30 18.66
C TYR A 244 0.55 -9.95 19.04
N SER A 245 1.63 -9.94 19.82
CA SER A 245 2.42 -8.75 20.15
C SER A 245 3.90 -9.10 20.28
N SER A 246 4.77 -8.29 19.70
CA SER A 246 6.23 -8.40 19.89
C SER A 246 6.75 -7.63 21.11
N PHE A 247 5.93 -6.78 21.73
CA PHE A 247 6.32 -5.95 22.87
C PHE A 247 6.94 -6.79 23.99
N GLY A 248 8.05 -6.30 24.56
CA GLY A 248 8.70 -6.90 25.74
C GLY A 248 9.54 -8.15 25.45
N ARG A 249 9.72 -8.55 24.19
CA ARG A 249 10.68 -9.60 23.81
C ARG A 249 12.05 -8.96 23.58
N SER A 250 13.06 -9.33 24.36
CA SER A 250 14.41 -8.77 24.23
C SER A 250 15.01 -9.16 22.87
N ASN A 251 15.68 -8.21 22.20
CA ASN A 251 16.34 -8.39 20.91
C ASN A 251 17.49 -9.43 20.90
N PHE A 252 17.77 -10.07 22.04
CA PHE A 252 18.92 -10.95 22.26
C PHE A 252 18.63 -12.45 22.14
N GLU A 253 17.35 -12.85 22.09
CA GLU A 253 17.02 -14.27 21.88
C GLU A 253 16.92 -14.57 20.38
N ASN A 254 18.05 -14.97 19.80
CA ASN A 254 18.21 -15.69 18.52
C ASN A 254 16.93 -15.83 17.69
N ASN A 255 16.70 -14.83 16.84
CA ASN A 255 15.55 -14.64 15.96
C ASN A 255 15.08 -15.91 15.24
N CYS A 256 14.17 -16.65 15.86
CA CYS A 256 13.35 -17.67 15.22
C CYS A 256 11.95 -17.15 14.89
N PHE A 257 11.83 -15.87 14.48
CA PHE A 257 10.57 -15.26 14.03
C PHE A 257 9.96 -16.01 12.83
N SER A 258 10.78 -16.67 12.02
CA SER A 258 10.32 -17.51 10.89
C SER A 258 9.50 -18.75 11.31
N LYS A 259 9.61 -19.22 12.56
CA LYS A 259 8.90 -20.43 13.03
C LYS A 259 7.59 -20.13 13.79
N LYS A 260 7.45 -18.97 14.43
CA LYS A 260 6.28 -18.63 15.29
C LYS A 260 5.19 -17.79 14.63
N LEU A 261 5.42 -17.21 13.44
CA LEU A 261 4.38 -16.50 12.69
C LEU A 261 3.26 -17.40 12.16
N ARG A 262 3.40 -18.73 12.29
CA ARG A 262 2.35 -19.70 12.01
C ARG A 262 1.07 -19.52 12.85
N THR A 263 1.09 -18.73 13.93
CA THR A 263 -0.09 -18.52 14.79
C THR A 263 -0.80 -17.18 14.62
N ALA A 264 -0.29 -16.24 13.82
CA ALA A 264 -1.02 -15.03 13.47
C ALA A 264 -1.76 -15.31 12.15
N PRO A 265 -3.10 -15.42 12.13
CA PRO A 265 -3.85 -16.03 11.04
C PRO A 265 -3.63 -15.46 9.63
N ASN A 266 -3.04 -14.25 9.49
CA ASN A 266 -2.77 -13.63 8.19
C ASN A 266 -1.39 -12.97 8.05
N LEU A 267 -0.52 -13.07 9.06
CA LEU A 267 0.88 -12.70 8.84
C LEU A 267 1.57 -13.83 8.07
N SER A 268 1.27 -13.91 6.77
CA SER A 268 1.96 -14.78 5.81
C SER A 268 3.46 -14.44 5.66
N TYR A 269 3.96 -13.53 6.48
CA TYR A 269 5.18 -12.76 6.29
C TYR A 269 6.03 -12.88 7.54
N PRO A 270 7.23 -13.49 7.48
CA PRO A 270 8.26 -13.33 8.51
C PRO A 270 8.62 -11.85 8.65
N TYR A 271 7.86 -11.11 9.46
CA TYR A 271 8.27 -9.78 9.89
C TYR A 271 9.47 -9.98 10.81
N HIS A 272 10.63 -9.58 10.32
CA HIS A 272 11.84 -9.50 11.12
C HIS A 272 12.14 -8.01 11.30
N PRO A 273 12.25 -7.50 12.54
CA PRO A 273 12.81 -6.18 12.74
C PRO A 273 14.29 -6.26 12.36
N SER A 274 14.63 -5.96 11.10
CA SER A 274 16.01 -6.08 10.61
C SER A 274 16.87 -4.87 10.98
N SER A 275 16.27 -3.77 11.44
CA SER A 275 16.99 -2.56 11.82
C SER A 275 16.06 -1.59 12.56
N GLY A 276 16.30 -1.39 13.86
CA GLY A 276 15.60 -0.41 14.69
C GLY A 276 14.70 -0.99 15.77
N TYR A 277 14.38 -0.17 16.76
CA TYR A 277 13.34 -0.45 17.76
C TYR A 277 11.99 -0.41 17.04
N MET A 278 11.51 -1.56 16.57
CA MET A 278 10.18 -1.69 15.99
C MET A 278 9.42 -2.81 16.66
N ASP A 279 8.16 -2.55 16.99
CA ASP A 279 7.23 -3.57 17.47
C ASP A 279 6.09 -3.77 16.49
N VAL A 280 5.59 -5.00 16.42
CA VAL A 280 4.40 -5.38 15.65
C VAL A 280 3.36 -5.97 16.58
N VAL A 281 2.13 -5.53 16.38
CA VAL A 281 0.95 -6.06 17.08
C VAL A 281 -0.13 -6.39 16.07
N VAL A 282 -0.77 -7.55 16.23
CA VAL A 282 -1.85 -7.99 15.36
C VAL A 282 -3.12 -8.13 16.18
N TYR A 283 -4.19 -7.53 15.68
CA TYR A 283 -5.49 -7.55 16.33
C TYR A 283 -6.52 -8.30 15.48
N PRO A 284 -7.47 -8.99 16.11
CA PRO A 284 -8.60 -9.56 15.40
C PRO A 284 -9.50 -8.43 14.90
N VAL A 285 -10.13 -8.64 13.75
CA VAL A 285 -11.28 -7.83 13.33
C VAL A 285 -12.51 -8.62 13.78
N LYS A 286 -13.23 -8.11 14.78
CA LYS A 286 -14.44 -8.71 15.34
C LYS A 286 -15.65 -7.92 14.92
#